data_AF-A0A0H1BLS0-F1
#
_entry.id   AF-A0A0H1BLS0-F1
#
_cell.length_a   1.000
_cell.length_b   1.000
_cell.length_c   1.000
_cell.angle_alpha   90.00
_cell.angle_beta   90.00
_cell.angle_gamma   90.00
#
_symmetry.space_group_name_H-M   'P 1'
#
loop_
_entity.id
_entity.type
_entity.pdbx_description
1 polymer ?
#
loop_
_entity_poly.entity_id
_entity_poly.type
_entity_poly.pdbx_seq_one_letter_code
_entity_poly.pdbx_strand_id
1 'polypeptide(L)'
;MDEPIKPKYTPDSYTVALICPMGIEMAAVEGMLDDIHPNIAMERDENTYTLGQIGQHNVVIAVLPGMGTSPAATVVTQTLNDFKSIRFGLLVGIGGGIPVDGERDIRLGDVVVGKPTDTFGGVVQFDRGKTYKDGRFERTGALSKPPNLLLGTVEKLRAKHYRQGSDLSKNMAAMLNKFPKMRKGPLRDLKSSKDLLFEATYFHPEKMSTCRACDPSKLVNREARYEDSPEVHYGTIGSSNMVIKDSITRNKLYDELGVICVEMEAAGLMDEFPCLVIRGVCDYADSHKNKEWQPYAAVTAAAYLKELLETIPASEVNRTPPAAESIKDRPETQLRDKVDRLEETNKVLEQSNQSHAKDIDSLKAKLEASQEEFRRWITSGGGGPIAGQSGQQFGGSGGNPEAINPNMGWVGMIRKDVVDAAIKGKHDEFKKDCVELKKTIFTRWAATVVNDPSVAKFFEKWFHSPRLLYGPWTPNPHAVWADSTRDDAERMLAWCDDCSSGGKGYSVTTRYWTLWALFEYVGVVSALHR
;
A
#
# COMPACT_ATOMS: atom_id res chain seq x y z
N MET A 1 3.27 -47.60 47.13
CA MET A 1 3.26 -47.31 45.68
C MET A 1 3.32 -45.81 45.59
N ASP A 2 4.47 -45.26 45.24
CA ASP A 2 4.58 -43.82 45.02
C ASP A 2 3.72 -43.48 43.80
N GLU A 3 2.84 -42.48 43.93
CA GLU A 3 2.09 -41.97 42.79
C GLU A 3 3.07 -41.60 41.67
N PRO A 4 2.80 -41.96 40.41
CA PRO A 4 3.68 -41.58 39.31
C PRO A 4 3.77 -40.06 39.27
N ILE A 5 4.99 -39.53 39.45
CA ILE A 5 5.29 -38.11 39.38
C ILE A 5 4.80 -37.61 38.03
N LYS A 6 3.73 -36.81 38.02
CA LYS A 6 3.24 -36.20 36.78
C LYS A 6 4.36 -35.35 36.19
N PRO A 7 4.65 -35.47 34.89
CA PRO A 7 5.67 -34.65 34.27
C PRO A 7 5.30 -33.18 34.44
N LYS A 8 6.28 -32.36 34.86
CA LYS A 8 6.10 -30.92 35.12
C LYS A 8 5.59 -30.18 33.87
N TYR A 9 5.96 -30.65 32.69
CA TYR A 9 5.58 -30.09 31.40
C TYR A 9 4.99 -31.16 30.48
N THR A 10 3.91 -30.81 29.81
CA THR A 10 3.26 -31.59 28.74
C THR A 10 3.19 -30.76 27.47
N PRO A 11 2.86 -31.32 26.29
CA PRO A 11 2.66 -30.52 25.08
C PRO A 11 1.63 -29.39 25.27
N ASP A 12 0.58 -29.62 26.08
CA ASP A 12 -0.42 -28.60 26.40
C ASP A 12 0.08 -27.46 27.29
N SER A 13 1.27 -27.59 27.86
CA SER A 13 1.89 -26.52 28.65
C SER A 13 2.41 -25.38 27.78
N TYR A 14 2.51 -25.54 26.46
CA TYR A 14 3.12 -24.58 25.54
C TYR A 14 2.07 -23.85 24.71
N THR A 15 2.09 -22.53 24.76
CA THR A 15 1.05 -21.66 24.16
C THR A 15 1.57 -20.74 23.08
N VAL A 16 2.90 -20.65 22.91
CA VAL A 16 3.55 -19.77 21.94
C VAL A 16 4.59 -20.56 21.15
N ALA A 17 4.57 -20.44 19.83
CA ALA A 17 5.57 -21.04 18.95
C ALA A 17 6.51 -19.99 18.35
N LEU A 18 7.81 -20.27 18.38
CA LEU A 18 8.89 -19.43 17.86
C LEU A 18 9.56 -20.17 16.70
N ILE A 19 9.40 -19.64 15.49
CA ILE A 19 9.87 -20.27 14.26
C ILE A 19 11.13 -19.55 13.80
N CYS A 20 12.22 -20.31 13.66
CA CYS A 20 13.54 -19.80 13.29
C CYS A 20 13.98 -20.41 11.95
N PRO A 21 14.28 -19.61 10.91
CA PRO A 21 14.69 -20.16 9.62
C PRO A 21 16.01 -20.94 9.63
N MET A 22 16.97 -20.55 10.47
CA MET A 22 18.33 -21.11 10.52
C MET A 22 18.84 -21.27 11.95
N GLY A 23 19.85 -22.13 12.12
CA GLY A 23 20.46 -22.39 13.43
C GLY A 23 21.09 -21.17 14.12
N ILE A 24 21.56 -20.17 13.38
CA ILE A 24 22.07 -18.91 13.99
C ILE A 24 20.95 -18.05 14.58
N GLU A 25 19.76 -18.09 13.97
CA GLU A 25 18.56 -17.41 14.45
C GLU A 25 17.97 -18.17 15.63
N MET A 26 17.92 -19.51 15.55
CA MET A 26 17.52 -20.37 16.67
C MET A 26 18.43 -20.15 17.88
N ALA A 27 19.75 -20.11 17.71
CA ALA A 27 20.68 -19.85 18.80
C ALA A 27 20.45 -18.46 19.46
N ALA A 28 20.06 -17.45 18.67
CA ALA A 28 19.67 -16.15 19.20
C ALA A 28 18.35 -16.23 19.99
N VAL A 29 17.35 -16.96 19.50
CA VAL A 29 16.09 -17.13 20.23
C VAL A 29 16.28 -17.94 21.52
N GLU A 30 17.01 -19.05 21.47
CA GLU A 30 17.36 -19.86 22.65
C GLU A 30 18.15 -19.05 23.69
N GLY A 31 19.03 -18.17 23.23
CA GLY A 31 19.81 -17.31 24.13
C GLY A 31 18.95 -16.31 24.92
N MET A 32 17.69 -16.07 24.52
CA MET A 32 16.73 -15.20 25.22
C MET A 32 15.83 -15.95 26.22
N LEU A 33 15.92 -17.29 26.27
CA LEU A 33 15.19 -18.10 27.24
C LEU A 33 15.63 -17.80 28.67
N ASP A 34 14.65 -17.61 29.54
CA ASP A 34 14.86 -17.54 30.98
C ASP A 34 15.21 -18.94 31.50
N ASP A 35 14.37 -19.92 31.17
CA ASP A 35 14.56 -21.34 31.49
C ASP A 35 14.46 -22.22 30.23
N ILE A 36 15.27 -23.28 30.19
CA ILE A 36 15.20 -24.35 29.19
C ILE A 36 14.51 -25.55 29.85
N HIS A 37 13.46 -26.07 29.21
CA HIS A 37 12.71 -27.22 29.70
C HIS A 37 13.27 -28.53 29.12
N PRO A 38 13.07 -29.68 29.80
CA PRO A 38 13.39 -30.98 29.24
C PRO A 38 12.61 -31.26 27.95
N ASN A 39 13.24 -31.98 27.03
CA ASN A 39 12.57 -32.43 25.80
C ASN A 39 11.38 -33.34 26.14
N ILE A 40 10.31 -33.16 25.37
CA ILE A 40 9.13 -34.02 25.42
C ILE A 40 9.16 -34.90 24.17
N ALA A 41 9.03 -36.21 24.34
CA ALA A 41 8.91 -37.12 23.21
C ALA A 41 7.56 -36.87 22.51
N MET A 42 7.62 -36.52 21.23
CA MET A 42 6.43 -36.30 20.41
C MET A 42 6.09 -37.59 19.66
N GLU A 43 4.81 -37.88 19.48
CA GLU A 43 4.37 -39.11 18.80
C GLU A 43 4.82 -39.16 17.32
N ARG A 44 4.95 -37.99 16.69
CA ARG A 44 5.31 -37.87 15.26
C ARG A 44 6.80 -37.77 15.02
N ASP A 45 7.52 -37.11 15.93
CA ASP A 45 8.97 -36.88 15.87
C ASP A 45 9.48 -36.31 14.52
N GLU A 46 8.66 -35.48 13.85
CA GLU A 46 8.97 -34.94 12.51
C GLU A 46 9.76 -33.63 12.54
N ASN A 47 9.79 -32.94 13.68
CA ASN A 47 10.45 -31.65 13.90
C ASN A 47 11.38 -31.73 15.10
N THR A 48 12.46 -30.93 15.08
CA THR A 48 13.33 -30.74 16.24
C THR A 48 12.91 -29.49 17.01
N TYR A 49 12.59 -29.67 18.29
CA TYR A 49 12.13 -28.59 19.16
C TYR A 49 13.12 -28.32 20.29
N THR A 50 13.24 -27.04 20.65
CA THR A 50 13.71 -26.62 21.97
C THR A 50 12.53 -26.07 22.76
N LEU A 51 12.38 -26.53 23.99
CA LEU A 51 11.30 -26.12 24.87
C LEU A 51 11.84 -25.21 25.97
N GLY A 52 11.11 -24.16 26.33
CA GLY A 52 11.56 -23.25 27.38
C GLY A 52 10.52 -22.24 27.82
N GLN A 53 11.00 -21.21 28.49
CA GLN A 53 10.19 -20.12 29.03
C GLN A 53 10.81 -18.76 28.71
N ILE A 54 9.95 -17.80 28.33
CA ILE A 54 10.28 -16.37 28.26
C ILE A 54 9.21 -15.61 29.04
N GLY A 55 9.61 -14.93 30.10
CA GLY A 55 8.71 -14.27 31.05
C GLY A 55 7.68 -15.25 31.59
N GLN A 56 6.41 -15.00 31.33
CA GLN A 56 5.31 -15.83 31.81
C GLN A 56 4.84 -16.88 30.79
N HIS A 57 5.55 -17.03 29.66
CA HIS A 57 5.11 -17.85 28.54
C HIS A 57 6.02 -19.05 28.33
N ASN A 58 5.42 -20.23 28.29
CA ASN A 58 6.10 -21.43 27.82
C ASN A 58 6.11 -21.42 26.29
N VAL A 59 7.30 -21.53 25.72
CA VAL A 59 7.55 -21.40 24.28
C VAL A 59 8.08 -22.72 23.71
N VAL A 60 7.64 -23.04 22.49
CA VAL A 60 8.27 -24.05 21.65
C VAL A 60 9.05 -23.35 20.55
N ILE A 61 10.34 -23.67 20.43
CA ILE A 61 11.22 -23.14 19.38
C ILE A 61 11.41 -24.25 18.35
N ALA A 62 11.12 -23.96 17.09
CA ALA A 62 11.33 -24.87 15.96
C ALA A 62 12.26 -24.21 14.94
N VAL A 63 13.12 -25.02 14.33
CA VAL A 63 14.03 -24.60 13.26
C VAL A 63 13.67 -25.26 11.93
N LEU A 64 13.82 -24.53 10.83
CA LEU A 64 13.56 -25.07 9.51
C LEU A 64 14.69 -26.00 9.03
N PRO A 65 14.38 -27.11 8.35
CA PRO A 65 15.40 -27.98 7.74
C PRO A 65 16.05 -27.34 6.50
N GLY A 66 15.46 -26.27 5.97
CA GLY A 66 15.96 -25.47 4.87
C GLY A 66 15.17 -24.16 4.75
N MET A 67 15.74 -23.17 4.04
CA MET A 67 15.09 -21.87 3.81
C MET A 67 13.91 -21.98 2.83
N GLY A 68 13.04 -20.97 2.84
CA GLY A 68 11.94 -20.85 1.89
C GLY A 68 10.57 -21.12 2.49
N THR A 69 9.54 -20.85 1.69
CA THR A 69 8.14 -20.87 2.14
C THR A 69 7.62 -22.29 2.43
N SER A 70 8.05 -23.29 1.65
CA SER A 70 7.55 -24.66 1.80
C SER A 70 8.05 -25.35 3.07
N PRO A 71 9.37 -25.34 3.40
CA PRO A 71 9.84 -25.87 4.68
C PRO A 71 9.20 -25.15 5.87
N ALA A 72 8.99 -23.83 5.78
CA ALA A 72 8.32 -23.06 6.81
C ALA A 72 6.89 -23.59 7.07
N ALA A 73 6.09 -23.75 6.01
CA ALA A 73 4.73 -24.26 6.11
C ALA A 73 4.68 -25.67 6.74
N THR A 74 5.60 -26.57 6.35
CA THR A 74 5.68 -27.93 6.89
C THR A 74 5.99 -27.91 8.40
N VAL A 75 7.03 -27.18 8.82
CA VAL A 75 7.43 -27.13 10.23
C VAL A 75 6.30 -26.59 11.09
N VAL A 76 5.62 -25.53 10.65
CA VAL A 76 4.53 -24.93 11.42
C VAL A 76 3.31 -25.84 11.47
N THR A 77 2.95 -26.49 10.36
CA THR A 77 1.86 -27.47 10.34
C THR A 77 2.11 -28.58 11.36
N GLN A 78 3.35 -29.09 11.43
CA GLN A 78 3.68 -30.12 12.42
C GLN A 78 3.77 -29.58 13.84
N THR A 79 4.25 -28.36 14.03
CA THR A 79 4.28 -27.69 15.34
C THR A 79 2.86 -27.54 15.91
N LEU A 80 1.90 -27.09 15.11
CA LEU A 80 0.49 -26.99 15.51
C LEU A 80 -0.16 -28.37 15.73
N ASN A 81 0.40 -29.40 15.13
CA ASN A 81 -0.08 -30.75 15.31
C ASN A 81 0.41 -31.39 16.60
N ASP A 82 1.66 -31.12 16.94
CA ASP A 82 2.36 -31.63 18.12
C ASP A 82 1.94 -30.86 19.39
N PHE A 83 1.70 -29.55 19.27
CA PHE A 83 1.35 -28.66 20.38
C PHE A 83 0.00 -27.98 20.15
N LYS A 84 -1.08 -28.68 20.53
CA LYS A 84 -2.47 -28.23 20.30
C LYS A 84 -2.85 -26.95 21.04
N SER A 85 -2.13 -26.63 22.12
CA SER A 85 -2.40 -25.47 22.97
C SER A 85 -1.75 -24.16 22.48
N ILE A 86 -1.01 -24.18 21.37
CA ILE A 86 -0.47 -22.96 20.74
C ILE A 86 -1.58 -21.99 20.38
N ARG A 87 -1.41 -20.71 20.72
CA ARG A 87 -2.36 -19.62 20.47
C ARG A 87 -1.93 -18.73 19.32
N PHE A 88 -0.64 -18.46 19.22
CA PHE A 88 -0.01 -17.72 18.14
C PHE A 88 1.46 -18.13 18.03
N GLY A 89 2.13 -17.66 16.99
CA GLY A 89 3.58 -17.70 16.96
C GLY A 89 4.25 -16.46 16.44
N LEU A 90 5.58 -16.54 16.42
CA LEU A 90 6.47 -15.48 16.00
C LEU A 90 7.48 -16.07 15.04
N LEU A 91 7.57 -15.53 13.84
CA LEU A 91 8.64 -15.85 12.89
C LEU A 91 9.78 -14.88 13.15
N VAL A 92 10.86 -15.39 13.74
CA VAL A 92 11.98 -14.57 14.21
C VAL A 92 13.23 -14.96 13.46
N GLY A 93 13.86 -13.97 12.84
CA GLY A 93 15.04 -14.22 12.03
C GLY A 93 15.69 -12.96 11.51
N ILE A 94 16.42 -13.10 10.42
CA ILE A 94 17.11 -12.02 9.72
C ILE A 94 16.40 -11.69 8.40
N GLY A 95 16.61 -10.48 7.90
CA GLY A 95 16.12 -10.01 6.61
C GLY A 95 17.05 -8.97 6.00
N GLY A 96 16.79 -8.64 4.74
CA GLY A 96 17.44 -7.51 4.06
C GLY A 96 16.62 -6.24 4.27
N GLY A 97 17.21 -5.21 4.86
CA GLY A 97 16.56 -3.92 5.08
C GLY A 97 16.54 -3.07 3.81
N ILE A 98 15.51 -2.24 3.66
CA ILE A 98 15.41 -1.31 2.53
C ILE A 98 15.50 0.12 3.08
N PRO A 99 16.70 0.72 3.08
CA PRO A 99 16.86 2.11 3.48
C PRO A 99 16.29 3.02 2.39
N VAL A 100 15.58 4.07 2.81
CA VAL A 100 14.97 5.05 1.92
C VAL A 100 15.48 6.41 2.33
N ASP A 101 16.18 7.06 1.41
CA ASP A 101 16.80 8.35 1.68
C ASP A 101 15.74 9.40 2.07
N GLY A 102 16.03 10.18 3.11
CA GLY A 102 15.13 11.21 3.64
C GLY A 102 13.83 10.72 4.31
N GLU A 103 13.46 9.45 4.18
CA GLU A 103 12.21 8.91 4.74
C GLU A 103 12.45 7.93 5.89
N ARG A 104 13.36 6.97 5.70
CA ARG A 104 13.58 5.89 6.65
C ARG A 104 15.02 5.39 6.62
N ASP A 105 15.77 5.78 7.63
CA ASP A 105 17.13 5.33 7.84
C ASP A 105 17.18 3.96 8.54
N ILE A 106 16.94 2.89 7.78
CA ILE A 106 17.14 1.50 8.23
C ILE A 106 18.63 1.18 8.21
N ARG A 107 19.15 0.67 9.33
CA ARG A 107 20.56 0.33 9.51
C ARG A 107 20.78 -1.16 9.76
N LEU A 108 21.98 -1.63 9.44
CA LEU A 108 22.38 -3.00 9.79
C LEU A 108 22.27 -3.21 11.31
N GLY A 109 21.58 -4.27 11.70
CA GLY A 109 21.28 -4.61 13.07
C GLY A 109 19.97 -4.05 13.62
N ASP A 110 19.32 -3.12 12.94
CA ASP A 110 17.97 -2.70 13.30
C ASP A 110 16.97 -3.86 13.23
N VAL A 111 15.81 -3.68 13.85
CA VAL A 111 14.71 -4.64 13.82
C VAL A 111 13.58 -4.09 12.97
N VAL A 112 13.01 -4.93 12.10
CA VAL A 112 11.79 -4.66 11.33
C VAL A 112 10.69 -5.60 11.81
N VAL A 113 9.54 -5.02 12.14
CA VAL A 113 8.35 -5.75 12.57
C VAL A 113 7.26 -5.61 11.52
N GLY A 114 6.76 -6.76 11.05
CA GLY A 114 5.71 -6.84 10.03
C GLY A 114 4.39 -6.23 10.54
N LYS A 115 4.12 -4.98 10.19
CA LYS A 115 2.95 -4.23 10.64
C LYS A 115 1.99 -4.00 9.47
N PRO A 116 0.67 -4.27 9.64
CA PRO A 116 -0.32 -3.95 8.64
C PRO A 116 -0.28 -2.48 8.20
N THR A 117 -0.44 -2.28 6.90
CA THR A 117 -0.62 -0.98 6.24
C THR A 117 -2.00 -0.95 5.58
N ASP A 118 -2.36 0.15 4.92
CA ASP A 118 -3.66 0.28 4.23
C ASP A 118 -3.87 -0.80 3.15
N THR A 119 -2.78 -1.33 2.59
CA THR A 119 -2.82 -2.28 1.47
C THR A 119 -2.48 -3.72 1.87
N PHE A 120 -1.62 -3.93 2.88
CA PHE A 120 -1.08 -5.25 3.21
C PHE A 120 -1.24 -5.60 4.69
N GLY A 121 -1.45 -6.89 5.00
CA GLY A 121 -1.55 -7.41 6.36
C GLY A 121 -0.25 -7.40 7.17
N GLY A 122 0.80 -6.70 6.71
CA GLY A 122 2.13 -6.63 7.33
C GLY A 122 3.16 -7.51 6.65
N VAL A 123 2.73 -8.44 5.80
CA VAL A 123 3.58 -9.20 4.88
C VAL A 123 2.93 -9.22 3.49
N VAL A 124 3.75 -9.16 2.45
CA VAL A 124 3.32 -9.34 1.06
C VAL A 124 4.21 -10.35 0.36
N GLN A 125 3.61 -11.36 -0.27
CA GLN A 125 4.35 -12.25 -1.17
C GLN A 125 4.53 -11.58 -2.53
N PHE A 126 5.75 -11.20 -2.88
CA PHE A 126 6.01 -10.41 -4.08
C PHE A 126 6.31 -11.25 -5.33
N ASP A 127 6.66 -12.52 -5.19
CA ASP A 127 6.92 -13.45 -6.30
C ASP A 127 5.67 -14.22 -6.77
N ARG A 128 4.52 -14.02 -6.11
CA ARG A 128 3.26 -14.68 -6.46
C ARG A 128 2.44 -13.83 -7.43
N GLY A 129 2.24 -14.34 -8.64
CA GLY A 129 1.52 -13.59 -9.66
C GLY A 129 1.39 -14.32 -10.99
N LYS A 130 0.92 -13.58 -11.98
CA LYS A 130 0.78 -14.02 -13.37
C LYS A 130 1.74 -13.24 -14.25
N THR A 131 2.44 -13.94 -15.13
CA THR A 131 3.27 -13.31 -16.16
C THR A 131 2.52 -13.29 -17.49
N TYR A 132 2.44 -12.13 -18.12
CA TYR A 132 1.82 -11.93 -19.42
C TYR A 132 2.84 -12.00 -20.56
N LYS A 133 2.36 -12.15 -21.81
CA LYS A 133 3.22 -12.30 -23.00
C LYS A 133 4.15 -11.12 -23.25
N ASP A 134 3.76 -9.93 -22.79
CA ASP A 134 4.53 -8.68 -22.85
C ASP A 134 5.62 -8.59 -21.76
N GLY A 135 5.77 -9.64 -20.94
CA GLY A 135 6.73 -9.66 -19.82
C GLY A 135 6.23 -8.97 -18.56
N ARG A 136 5.00 -8.42 -18.57
CA ARG A 136 4.40 -7.80 -17.38
C ARG A 136 4.07 -8.85 -16.34
N PHE A 137 4.43 -8.59 -15.09
CA PHE A 137 4.06 -9.40 -13.95
C PHE A 137 2.94 -8.72 -13.17
N GLU A 138 1.84 -9.42 -12.95
CA GLU A 138 0.74 -8.99 -12.07
C GLU A 138 0.79 -9.81 -10.80
N ARG A 139 1.14 -9.15 -9.69
CA ARG A 139 1.12 -9.76 -8.36
C ARG A 139 -0.32 -10.10 -7.97
N THR A 140 -0.53 -11.29 -7.41
CA THR A 140 -1.84 -11.76 -6.98
C THR A 140 -1.82 -12.24 -5.53
N GLY A 141 -3.00 -12.39 -4.95
CA GLY A 141 -3.17 -12.86 -3.57
C GLY A 141 -2.98 -11.78 -2.51
N ALA A 142 -3.38 -12.12 -1.30
CA ALA A 142 -3.22 -11.33 -0.09
C ALA A 142 -2.91 -12.31 1.05
N LEU A 143 -2.04 -11.89 1.96
CA LEU A 143 -1.70 -12.65 3.16
C LEU A 143 -2.44 -12.09 4.36
N SER A 144 -2.79 -12.96 5.29
CA SER A 144 -3.47 -12.61 6.53
C SER A 144 -2.63 -11.68 7.42
N LYS A 145 -3.30 -10.89 8.26
CA LYS A 145 -2.65 -10.04 9.26
C LYS A 145 -2.35 -10.79 10.57
N PRO A 146 -1.35 -10.35 11.36
CA PRO A 146 -1.11 -10.87 12.70
C PRO A 146 -2.34 -10.75 13.62
N PRO A 147 -2.46 -11.60 14.66
CA PRO A 147 -3.49 -11.48 15.70
C PRO A 147 -3.55 -10.10 16.35
N ASN A 148 -4.75 -9.63 16.67
CA ASN A 148 -4.96 -8.32 17.31
C ASN A 148 -4.22 -8.18 18.65
N LEU A 149 -4.07 -9.28 19.40
CA LEU A 149 -3.25 -9.31 20.63
C LEU A 149 -1.80 -8.87 20.34
N LEU A 150 -1.18 -9.41 19.29
CA LEU A 150 0.18 -9.06 18.90
C LEU A 150 0.25 -7.63 18.40
N LEU A 151 -0.70 -7.19 17.57
CA LEU A 151 -0.74 -5.82 17.05
C LEU A 151 -0.91 -4.77 18.17
N GLY A 152 -1.81 -5.02 19.12
CA GLY A 152 -1.98 -4.14 20.29
C GLY A 152 -0.74 -4.12 21.18
N THR A 153 -0.08 -5.25 21.35
CA THR A 153 1.18 -5.35 22.10
C THR A 153 2.31 -4.58 21.40
N VAL A 154 2.40 -4.66 20.07
CA VAL A 154 3.36 -3.87 19.27
C VAL A 154 3.17 -2.38 19.52
N GLU A 155 1.93 -1.86 19.49
CA GLU A 155 1.68 -0.44 19.79
C GLU A 155 2.00 -0.07 21.24
N LYS A 156 1.68 -0.94 22.20
CA LYS A 156 2.02 -0.75 23.62
C LYS A 156 3.55 -0.71 23.82
N LEU A 157 4.28 -1.60 23.16
CA LEU A 157 5.75 -1.65 23.24
C LEU A 157 6.37 -0.43 22.56
N ARG A 158 5.85 -0.02 21.41
CA ARG A 158 6.26 1.23 20.74
C ARG A 158 6.05 2.45 21.64
N ALA A 159 4.91 2.53 22.33
CA ALA A 159 4.64 3.59 23.30
C ALA A 159 5.57 3.54 24.54
N LYS A 160 6.04 2.35 24.95
CA LYS A 160 7.10 2.20 25.96
C LYS A 160 8.42 2.75 25.43
N HIS A 161 8.83 2.33 24.22
CA HIS A 161 10.08 2.77 23.59
C HIS A 161 10.15 4.29 23.45
N TYR A 162 9.07 4.96 23.06
CA TYR A 162 9.03 6.43 23.01
C TYR A 162 9.20 7.12 24.37
N ARG A 163 8.72 6.50 25.45
CA ARG A 163 8.76 7.13 26.79
C ARG A 163 10.03 6.80 27.56
N GLN A 164 10.62 5.63 27.32
CA GLN A 164 11.62 5.03 28.22
C GLN A 164 12.83 4.44 27.47
N GLY A 165 12.81 4.40 26.14
CA GLY A 165 13.79 3.66 25.34
C GLY A 165 13.48 2.16 25.28
N SER A 166 14.31 1.43 24.52
CA SER A 166 14.20 -0.02 24.37
C SER A 166 15.12 -0.77 25.34
N ASP A 167 14.75 -2.01 25.68
CA ASP A 167 15.59 -2.91 26.48
C ASP A 167 16.47 -3.81 25.58
N LEU A 168 16.53 -3.56 24.27
CA LEU A 168 17.28 -4.38 23.31
C LEU A 168 18.74 -4.57 23.75
N SER A 169 19.48 -3.48 23.94
CA SER A 169 20.88 -3.51 24.36
C SER A 169 21.09 -4.26 25.68
N LYS A 170 20.15 -4.13 26.62
CA LYS A 170 20.18 -4.83 27.92
C LYS A 170 19.98 -6.34 27.73
N ASN A 171 18.98 -6.75 26.95
CA ASN A 171 18.71 -8.15 26.65
C ASN A 171 19.85 -8.81 25.88
N MET A 172 20.43 -8.10 24.91
CA MET A 172 21.62 -8.54 24.18
C MET A 172 22.81 -8.73 25.13
N ALA A 173 23.09 -7.77 26.02
CA ALA A 173 24.18 -7.87 26.97
C ALA A 173 23.99 -9.07 27.92
N ALA A 174 22.77 -9.28 28.43
CA ALA A 174 22.44 -10.42 29.29
C ALA A 174 22.68 -11.76 28.58
N MET A 175 22.20 -11.91 27.34
CA MET A 175 22.47 -13.09 26.50
C MET A 175 23.97 -13.32 26.31
N LEU A 176 24.73 -12.30 25.90
CA LEU A 176 26.16 -12.44 25.60
C LEU A 176 27.01 -12.73 26.85
N ASN A 177 26.49 -12.40 28.04
CA ASN A 177 27.09 -12.80 29.31
C ASN A 177 26.81 -14.28 29.61
N LYS A 178 25.57 -14.75 29.35
CA LYS A 178 25.18 -16.16 29.51
C LYS A 178 25.88 -17.07 28.49
N PHE A 179 26.06 -16.59 27.26
CA PHE A 179 26.61 -17.36 26.14
C PHE A 179 27.75 -16.62 25.40
N PRO A 180 28.96 -16.53 25.99
CA PRO A 180 30.07 -15.77 25.40
C PRO A 180 30.49 -16.18 23.99
N LYS A 181 30.27 -17.45 23.60
CA LYS A 181 30.58 -17.97 22.25
C LYS A 181 29.71 -17.36 21.14
N MET A 182 28.63 -16.67 21.49
CA MET A 182 27.77 -15.96 20.54
C MET A 182 28.37 -14.63 20.07
N ARG A 183 29.47 -14.15 20.68
CA ARG A 183 30.21 -12.97 20.23
C ARG A 183 30.90 -13.24 18.88
N LYS A 184 30.15 -13.07 17.79
CA LYS A 184 30.57 -13.26 16.40
C LYS A 184 30.20 -12.05 15.55
N GLY A 185 30.95 -11.82 14.46
CA GLY A 185 30.73 -10.66 13.59
C GLY A 185 30.79 -9.36 14.41
N PRO A 186 29.85 -8.42 14.16
CA PRO A 186 29.78 -7.15 14.90
C PRO A 186 29.69 -7.27 16.42
N LEU A 187 29.16 -8.38 16.96
CA LEU A 187 29.07 -8.61 18.41
C LEU A 187 30.45 -8.77 19.10
N ARG A 188 31.54 -8.94 18.34
CA ARG A 188 32.90 -9.00 18.91
C ARG A 188 33.41 -7.63 19.32
N ASP A 189 33.18 -6.65 18.47
CA ASP A 189 33.57 -5.26 18.69
C ASP A 189 32.68 -4.34 17.84
N LEU A 190 31.65 -3.80 18.49
CA LEU A 190 30.68 -2.90 17.87
C LEU A 190 31.32 -1.59 17.40
N LYS A 191 32.40 -1.15 18.04
CA LYS A 191 33.10 0.10 17.66
C LYS A 191 33.91 -0.07 16.38
N SER A 192 34.45 -1.27 16.14
CA SER A 192 35.18 -1.59 14.91
C SER A 192 34.27 -1.90 13.71
N SER A 193 33.02 -2.31 13.99
CA SER A 193 32.10 -2.80 12.97
C SER A 193 31.27 -1.64 12.43
N LYS A 194 31.47 -1.31 11.15
CA LYS A 194 30.78 -0.17 10.52
C LYS A 194 29.58 -0.65 9.72
N ASP A 195 28.47 0.03 9.93
CA ASP A 195 27.32 -0.05 9.05
C ASP A 195 27.63 0.69 7.73
N LEU A 196 27.74 -0.04 6.63
CA LEU A 196 28.14 0.48 5.32
C LEU A 196 26.98 0.37 4.33
N LEU A 197 26.39 1.51 3.99
CA LEU A 197 25.41 1.65 2.91
C LEU A 197 26.08 2.33 1.72
N PHE A 198 26.04 1.69 0.55
CA PHE A 198 26.58 2.23 -0.69
C PHE A 198 25.47 2.83 -1.57
N GLU A 199 25.86 3.75 -2.47
CA GLU A 199 24.99 4.28 -3.52
C GLU A 199 24.32 3.12 -4.29
N ALA A 200 23.02 3.26 -4.59
CA ALA A 200 22.26 2.20 -5.26
C ALA A 200 22.81 1.82 -6.65
N THR A 201 23.56 2.70 -7.31
CA THR A 201 24.18 2.47 -8.62
C THR A 201 25.61 1.93 -8.54
N TYR A 202 26.18 1.83 -7.33
CA TYR A 202 27.47 1.20 -7.11
C TYR A 202 27.27 -0.29 -6.86
N PHE A 203 27.84 -1.12 -7.73
CA PHE A 203 27.73 -2.58 -7.61
C PHE A 203 29.00 -3.17 -7.01
N HIS A 204 28.83 -4.13 -6.12
CA HIS A 204 29.94 -4.83 -5.49
C HIS A 204 30.79 -5.56 -6.56
N PRO A 205 32.13 -5.41 -6.55
CA PRO A 205 32.99 -6.10 -7.50
C PRO A 205 32.86 -7.64 -7.41
N GLU A 206 32.70 -8.32 -8.55
CA GLU A 206 32.36 -9.76 -8.62
C GLU A 206 33.36 -10.70 -7.91
N LYS A 207 34.62 -10.29 -7.76
CA LYS A 207 35.70 -11.14 -7.21
C LYS A 207 35.94 -10.96 -5.72
N MET A 208 35.14 -10.14 -5.05
CA MET A 208 35.32 -9.83 -3.63
C MET A 208 34.22 -10.48 -2.79
N SER A 209 34.59 -10.97 -1.60
CA SER A 209 33.66 -11.58 -0.65
C SER A 209 33.25 -10.65 0.50
N THR A 210 33.86 -9.47 0.59
CA THR A 210 33.62 -8.46 1.63
C THR A 210 33.74 -7.06 1.05
N CYS A 211 33.13 -6.07 1.70
CA CYS A 211 33.18 -4.67 1.27
C CYS A 211 34.47 -3.93 1.68
N ARG A 212 35.50 -4.62 2.18
CA ARG A 212 36.73 -3.97 2.70
C ARG A 212 37.54 -3.21 1.66
N ALA A 213 37.41 -3.58 0.39
CA ALA A 213 38.05 -2.89 -0.73
C ALA A 213 37.03 -2.23 -1.68
N CYS A 214 35.78 -2.07 -1.23
CA CYS A 214 34.81 -1.24 -1.93
C CYS A 214 35.22 0.23 -1.82
N ASP A 215 34.85 1.02 -2.82
CA ASP A 215 35.21 2.43 -2.92
C ASP A 215 34.51 3.23 -1.80
N PRO A 216 35.25 3.80 -0.82
CA PRO A 216 34.65 4.56 0.26
C PRO A 216 33.95 5.83 -0.20
N SER A 217 34.29 6.37 -1.39
CA SER A 217 33.61 7.56 -1.92
C SER A 217 32.19 7.26 -2.41
N LYS A 218 31.81 5.98 -2.47
CA LYS A 218 30.48 5.49 -2.85
C LYS A 218 29.58 5.20 -1.65
N LEU A 219 30.04 5.51 -0.44
CA LEU A 219 29.22 5.40 0.76
C LEU A 219 28.19 6.53 0.82
N VAL A 220 26.95 6.17 1.15
CA VAL A 220 25.89 7.14 1.41
C VAL A 220 26.19 7.85 2.72
N ASN A 221 26.26 9.18 2.66
CA ASN A 221 26.41 10.00 3.86
C ASN A 221 25.10 10.00 4.65
N ARG A 222 25.17 9.58 5.92
CA ARG A 222 24.02 9.48 6.82
C ARG A 222 24.32 10.22 8.12
N GLU A 223 23.31 10.90 8.66
CA GLU A 223 23.44 11.61 9.93
C GLU A 223 23.81 10.65 11.08
N ALA A 224 24.56 11.14 12.06
CA ALA A 224 24.82 10.34 13.26
C ALA A 224 23.51 10.12 14.02
N ARG A 225 23.24 8.88 14.45
CA ARG A 225 22.13 8.62 15.37
C ARG A 225 22.45 9.20 16.72
N TYR A 226 21.40 9.57 17.45
CA TYR A 226 21.52 10.04 18.83
C TYR A 226 22.03 8.93 19.77
N GLU A 227 21.64 7.67 19.51
CA GLU A 227 22.06 6.49 20.26
C GLU A 227 22.67 5.44 19.33
N ASP A 228 23.70 4.73 19.81
CA ASP A 228 24.35 3.61 19.12
C ASP A 228 23.53 2.30 19.19
N SER A 229 22.32 2.33 19.76
CA SER A 229 21.46 1.15 19.88
C SER A 229 20.68 0.88 18.59
N PRO A 230 20.37 -0.40 18.30
CA PRO A 230 19.43 -0.77 17.24
C PRO A 230 18.07 -0.08 17.40
N GLU A 231 17.49 0.36 16.29
CA GLU A 231 16.14 0.92 16.24
C GLU A 231 15.12 -0.12 15.75
N VAL A 232 13.84 0.11 16.08
CA VAL A 232 12.73 -0.75 15.64
C VAL A 232 11.88 0.00 14.61
N HIS A 233 11.75 -0.61 13.43
CA HIS A 233 10.94 -0.12 12.32
C HIS A 233 9.69 -0.96 12.14
N TYR A 234 8.58 -0.32 11.79
CA TYR A 234 7.28 -0.96 11.63
C TYR A 234 6.77 -0.72 10.21
N GLY A 235 6.47 -1.79 9.47
CA GLY A 235 5.96 -1.68 8.11
C GLY A 235 5.80 -3.03 7.43
N THR A 236 5.45 -3.01 6.15
CA THR A 236 5.26 -4.22 5.35
C THR A 236 6.59 -4.92 5.08
N ILE A 237 6.64 -6.24 5.27
CA ILE A 237 7.77 -7.09 4.91
C ILE A 237 7.44 -7.82 3.60
N GLY A 238 8.35 -7.76 2.63
CA GLY A 238 8.27 -8.52 1.39
C GLY A 238 8.81 -9.94 1.58
N SER A 239 8.03 -10.94 1.18
CA SER A 239 8.37 -12.36 1.28
C SER A 239 8.44 -13.01 -0.09
N SER A 240 9.41 -13.89 -0.33
CA SER A 240 9.50 -14.68 -1.58
C SER A 240 10.43 -15.89 -1.46
N ASN A 241 10.46 -16.76 -2.46
CA ASN A 241 11.53 -17.75 -2.59
C ASN A 241 12.79 -17.21 -3.31
N MET A 242 12.87 -15.90 -3.55
CA MET A 242 13.98 -15.25 -4.24
C MET A 242 14.87 -14.48 -3.27
N VAL A 243 16.19 -14.63 -3.41
CA VAL A 243 17.16 -13.77 -2.71
C VAL A 243 17.37 -12.51 -3.54
N ILE A 244 17.07 -11.35 -2.96
CA ILE A 244 17.36 -10.06 -3.59
C ILE A 244 18.82 -9.67 -3.31
N LYS A 245 19.59 -9.43 -4.38
CA LYS A 245 21.00 -8.99 -4.36
C LYS A 245 21.25 -7.83 -5.32
N ASP A 246 20.21 -7.08 -5.62
CA ASP A 246 20.23 -6.01 -6.61
C ASP A 246 19.48 -4.80 -6.05
N SER A 247 20.21 -3.70 -5.86
CA SER A 247 19.71 -2.45 -5.29
C SER A 247 18.59 -1.83 -6.14
N ILE A 248 18.62 -1.99 -7.47
CA ILE A 248 17.58 -1.49 -8.36
C ILE A 248 16.29 -2.28 -8.16
N THR A 249 16.36 -3.60 -8.15
CA THR A 249 15.23 -4.50 -7.86
C THR A 249 14.68 -4.23 -6.47
N ARG A 250 15.53 -4.06 -5.45
CA ARG A 250 15.13 -3.69 -4.09
C ARG A 250 14.35 -2.37 -4.07
N ASN A 251 14.87 -1.32 -4.70
CA ASN A 251 14.21 -0.02 -4.72
C ASN A 251 12.86 -0.12 -5.43
N LYS A 252 12.78 -0.87 -6.53
CA LYS A 252 11.51 -1.14 -7.22
C LYS A 252 10.47 -1.82 -6.32
N LEU A 253 10.90 -2.76 -5.46
CA LEU A 253 10.00 -3.39 -4.49
C LEU A 253 9.45 -2.36 -3.49
N TYR A 254 10.27 -1.40 -3.04
CA TYR A 254 9.79 -0.30 -2.21
C TYR A 254 8.79 0.58 -2.96
N ASP A 255 9.13 1.04 -4.16
CA ASP A 255 8.29 1.95 -4.94
C ASP A 255 6.92 1.33 -5.27
N GLU A 256 6.89 0.03 -5.60
CA GLU A 256 5.66 -0.66 -5.99
C GLU A 256 4.82 -1.18 -4.81
N LEU A 257 5.46 -1.58 -3.71
CA LEU A 257 4.79 -2.31 -2.61
C LEU A 257 4.94 -1.66 -1.23
N GLY A 258 5.77 -0.63 -1.09
CA GLY A 258 6.08 0.00 0.19
C GLY A 258 6.74 -0.95 1.20
N VAL A 259 7.41 -2.01 0.74
CA VAL A 259 8.08 -2.97 1.63
C VAL A 259 9.38 -2.38 2.17
N ILE A 260 9.62 -2.53 3.47
CA ILE A 260 10.81 -1.96 4.13
C ILE A 260 11.86 -3.01 4.51
N CYS A 261 11.53 -4.29 4.33
CA CYS A 261 12.40 -5.43 4.57
C CYS A 261 12.01 -6.58 3.64
N VAL A 262 12.97 -7.40 3.23
CA VAL A 262 12.74 -8.64 2.47
C VAL A 262 13.27 -9.86 3.19
N GLU A 263 12.53 -10.97 3.13
CA GLU A 263 12.87 -12.28 3.70
C GLU A 263 12.24 -13.41 2.88
N MET A 264 12.39 -14.68 3.31
CA MET A 264 12.09 -15.84 2.47
C MET A 264 11.09 -16.87 3.01
N GLU A 265 10.52 -16.67 4.20
CA GLU A 265 9.73 -17.71 4.87
C GLU A 265 8.27 -17.31 5.09
N ALA A 266 8.00 -16.04 5.40
CA ALA A 266 6.72 -15.59 5.95
C ALA A 266 5.51 -15.90 5.06
N ALA A 267 5.64 -15.80 3.74
CA ALA A 267 4.56 -16.09 2.81
C ALA A 267 4.02 -17.52 2.93
N GLY A 268 4.84 -18.49 3.37
CA GLY A 268 4.40 -19.86 3.62
C GLY A 268 3.60 -20.04 4.92
N LEU A 269 3.57 -19.02 5.79
CA LEU A 269 3.09 -19.12 7.16
C LEU A 269 1.84 -18.29 7.43
N MET A 270 1.78 -17.05 6.92
CA MET A 270 0.77 -16.07 7.36
C MET A 270 -0.68 -16.56 7.24
N ASP A 271 -0.99 -17.36 6.22
CA ASP A 271 -2.34 -17.88 5.96
C ASP A 271 -2.68 -19.18 6.71
N GLU A 272 -1.69 -19.84 7.30
CA GLU A 272 -1.88 -21.10 8.04
C GLU A 272 -1.45 -20.99 9.50
N PHE A 273 -0.99 -19.81 9.93
CA PHE A 273 -0.45 -19.60 11.25
C PHE A 273 -0.67 -18.18 11.73
N PRO A 274 -1.45 -17.96 12.81
CA PRO A 274 -1.58 -16.65 13.42
C PRO A 274 -0.23 -16.22 13.99
N CYS A 275 0.52 -15.42 13.25
CA CYS A 275 1.86 -15.01 13.63
C CYS A 275 2.22 -13.56 13.29
N LEU A 276 3.24 -13.06 13.99
CA LEU A 276 3.92 -11.80 13.69
C LEU A 276 5.34 -12.11 13.20
N VAL A 277 5.80 -11.35 12.22
CA VAL A 277 7.15 -11.49 11.65
C VAL A 277 8.08 -10.42 12.23
N ILE A 278 9.24 -10.85 12.73
CA ILE A 278 10.27 -10.00 13.33
C ILE A 278 11.59 -10.32 12.65
N ARG A 279 12.19 -9.32 11.98
CA ARG A 279 13.42 -9.49 11.21
C ARG A 279 14.51 -8.53 11.68
N GLY A 280 15.67 -9.05 12.03
CA GLY A 280 16.87 -8.26 12.20
C GLY A 280 17.51 -7.97 10.84
N VAL A 281 17.93 -6.74 10.62
CA VAL A 281 18.50 -6.30 9.34
C VAL A 281 19.95 -6.78 9.24
N CYS A 282 20.22 -7.73 8.34
CA CYS A 282 21.56 -8.32 8.17
C CYS A 282 22.29 -7.92 6.89
N ASP A 283 21.59 -7.28 5.96
CA ASP A 283 22.11 -6.71 4.72
C ASP A 283 21.09 -5.72 4.15
N TYR A 284 21.43 -5.10 3.02
CA TYR A 284 20.59 -4.13 2.34
C TYR A 284 19.95 -4.66 1.05
N ALA A 285 19.78 -5.98 0.92
CA ALA A 285 19.17 -6.60 -0.27
C ALA A 285 19.80 -6.14 -1.60
N ASP A 286 21.11 -5.91 -1.59
CA ASP A 286 21.88 -5.44 -2.73
C ASP A 286 23.11 -6.33 -2.99
N SER A 287 23.95 -5.90 -3.92
CA SER A 287 25.15 -6.64 -4.31
C SER A 287 26.22 -6.73 -3.21
N HIS A 288 26.13 -5.90 -2.16
CA HIS A 288 27.07 -5.87 -1.02
C HIS A 288 26.69 -6.86 0.10
N LYS A 289 25.56 -7.58 -0.05
CA LYS A 289 25.09 -8.62 0.88
C LYS A 289 26.19 -9.61 1.23
N ASN A 290 26.47 -9.74 2.52
CA ASN A 290 27.42 -10.69 3.08
C ASN A 290 26.89 -11.28 4.40
N LYS A 291 27.66 -12.18 5.02
CA LYS A 291 27.21 -12.91 6.23
C LYS A 291 27.72 -12.30 7.54
N GLU A 292 28.50 -11.21 7.52
CA GLU A 292 29.15 -10.67 8.72
C GLU A 292 28.14 -10.20 9.76
N TRP A 293 27.02 -9.61 9.32
CA TRP A 293 26.00 -9.01 10.19
C TRP A 293 24.91 -9.98 10.67
N GLN A 294 24.81 -11.18 10.09
CA GLN A 294 23.78 -12.16 10.47
C GLN A 294 23.74 -12.48 11.98
N PRO A 295 24.88 -12.70 12.68
CA PRO A 295 24.86 -12.95 14.12
C PRO A 295 24.28 -11.77 14.92
N TYR A 296 24.65 -10.53 14.56
CA TYR A 296 24.19 -9.33 15.25
C TYR A 296 22.68 -9.13 15.04
N ALA A 297 22.25 -9.18 13.78
CA ALA A 297 20.85 -9.04 13.39
C ALA A 297 19.94 -10.11 14.03
N ALA A 298 20.38 -11.37 14.08
CA ALA A 298 19.61 -12.43 14.74
C ALA A 298 19.41 -12.13 16.24
N VAL A 299 20.45 -11.64 16.91
CA VAL A 299 20.42 -11.29 18.33
C VAL A 299 19.53 -10.07 18.60
N THR A 300 19.51 -9.06 17.74
CA THR A 300 18.64 -7.89 17.90
C THR A 300 17.16 -8.25 17.67
N ALA A 301 16.86 -9.08 16.67
CA ALA A 301 15.52 -9.63 16.46
C ALA A 301 15.02 -10.44 17.66
N ALA A 302 15.87 -11.31 18.21
CA ALA A 302 15.56 -12.10 19.40
C ALA A 302 15.38 -11.23 20.66
N ALA A 303 16.15 -10.14 20.79
CA ALA A 303 16.00 -9.19 21.89
C ALA A 303 14.64 -8.49 21.85
N TYR A 304 14.17 -8.11 20.66
CA TYR A 304 12.84 -7.54 20.47
C TYR A 304 11.73 -8.56 20.76
N LEU A 305 11.91 -9.81 20.32
CA LEU A 305 11.03 -10.93 20.68
C LEU A 305 10.86 -11.04 22.20
N LYS A 306 11.95 -10.96 22.97
CA LYS A 306 11.91 -11.06 24.44
C LYS A 306 11.07 -9.92 25.04
N GLU A 307 11.32 -8.68 24.63
CA GLU A 307 10.53 -7.53 25.08
C GLU A 307 9.04 -7.66 24.73
N LEU A 308 8.73 -8.16 23.53
CA LEU A 308 7.35 -8.37 23.09
C LEU A 308 6.64 -9.37 24.00
N LEU A 309 7.24 -10.54 24.25
CA LEU A 309 6.63 -11.58 25.09
C LEU A 309 6.50 -11.14 26.55
N GLU A 310 7.50 -10.45 27.11
CA GLU A 310 7.43 -9.91 28.47
C GLU A 310 6.34 -8.84 28.64
N THR A 311 5.94 -8.18 27.54
CA THR A 311 4.85 -7.20 27.54
C THR A 311 3.45 -7.83 27.52
N ILE A 312 3.33 -9.07 27.03
CA ILE A 312 2.06 -9.80 26.91
C ILE A 312 1.74 -10.49 28.25
N PRO A 313 0.61 -10.19 28.91
CA PRO A 313 0.19 -10.94 30.09
C PRO A 313 -0.23 -12.37 29.75
N ALA A 314 0.16 -13.37 30.55
CA ALA A 314 -0.24 -14.76 30.35
C ALA A 314 -1.77 -14.95 30.33
N SER A 315 -2.51 -14.14 31.08
CA SER A 315 -3.97 -14.15 31.08
C SER A 315 -4.59 -13.78 29.72
N GLU A 316 -3.94 -12.93 28.93
CA GLU A 316 -4.41 -12.56 27.59
C GLU A 316 -4.14 -13.67 26.57
N VAL A 317 -2.99 -14.35 26.69
CA VAL A 317 -2.68 -15.53 25.87
C VAL A 317 -3.71 -16.64 26.13
N ASN A 318 -4.01 -16.93 27.40
CA ASN A 318 -4.97 -17.97 27.77
C ASN A 318 -6.41 -17.70 27.30
N ARG A 319 -6.77 -16.42 27.09
CA ARG A 319 -8.07 -16.03 26.52
C ARG A 319 -8.10 -16.11 24.99
N THR A 320 -6.95 -16.19 24.34
CA THR A 320 -6.86 -16.33 22.89
C THR A 320 -7.21 -17.77 22.52
N PRO A 321 -8.08 -18.01 21.51
CA PRO A 321 -8.35 -19.36 21.04
C PRO A 321 -7.09 -20.08 20.54
N PRO A 322 -7.04 -21.42 20.56
CA PRO A 322 -5.95 -22.16 19.92
C PRO A 322 -5.81 -21.78 18.45
N ALA A 323 -4.57 -21.69 17.97
CA ALA A 323 -4.25 -21.32 16.60
C ALA A 323 -4.97 -22.23 15.59
N ALA A 324 -4.99 -23.54 15.85
CA ALA A 324 -5.67 -24.54 15.02
C ALA A 324 -7.20 -24.33 14.91
N GLU A 325 -7.84 -23.69 15.89
CA GLU A 325 -9.26 -23.32 15.83
C GLU A 325 -9.45 -22.02 15.04
N SER A 326 -8.59 -21.03 15.28
CA SER A 326 -8.65 -19.73 14.59
C SER A 326 -8.48 -19.83 13.06
N ILE A 327 -7.83 -20.89 12.57
CA ILE A 327 -7.66 -21.15 11.13
C ILE A 327 -8.94 -21.73 10.52
N LYS A 328 -9.71 -22.54 11.28
CA LYS A 328 -10.94 -23.19 10.78
C LYS A 328 -12.09 -22.22 10.58
N ASP A 329 -12.16 -21.15 11.38
CA ASP A 329 -13.20 -20.11 11.29
C ASP A 329 -12.89 -19.02 10.23
N ARG A 330 -11.76 -19.13 9.50
CA ARG A 330 -11.33 -18.13 8.50
C ARG A 330 -12.26 -17.94 7.30
N PRO A 331 -12.95 -18.96 6.74
CA PRO A 331 -13.82 -18.72 5.58
C PRO A 331 -14.92 -17.71 5.91
N GLU A 332 -15.53 -17.82 7.09
CA GLU A 332 -16.62 -16.96 7.53
C GLU A 332 -16.13 -15.58 7.97
N THR A 333 -14.98 -15.52 8.66
CA THR A 333 -14.39 -14.25 9.12
C THR A 333 -13.85 -13.42 7.95
N GLN A 334 -13.23 -14.04 6.94
CA GLN A 334 -12.80 -13.36 5.72
C GLN A 334 -13.98 -12.83 4.89
N LEU A 335 -15.12 -13.53 4.91
CA LEU A 335 -16.36 -13.06 4.30
C LEU A 335 -16.92 -11.86 5.05
N ARG A 336 -16.98 -11.90 6.39
CA ARG A 336 -17.43 -10.78 7.23
C ARG A 336 -16.56 -9.53 7.05
N ASP A 337 -15.24 -9.66 7.12
CA ASP A 337 -14.30 -8.56 6.87
C ASP A 337 -14.45 -7.95 5.46
N LYS A 338 -14.80 -8.75 4.45
CA LYS A 338 -15.10 -8.26 3.10
C LYS A 338 -16.43 -7.53 3.05
N VAL A 339 -17.46 -8.02 3.75
CA VAL A 339 -18.77 -7.37 3.84
C VAL A 339 -18.64 -6.03 4.55
N ASP A 340 -17.98 -5.96 5.70
CA ASP A 340 -17.79 -4.71 6.47
C ASP A 340 -17.07 -3.63 5.64
N ARG A 341 -16.03 -4.01 4.89
CA ARG A 341 -15.33 -3.08 3.98
C ARG A 341 -16.20 -2.60 2.82
N LEU A 342 -17.05 -3.47 2.28
CA LEU A 342 -17.98 -3.11 1.22
C LEU A 342 -19.07 -2.18 1.75
N GLU A 343 -19.56 -2.40 2.98
CA GLU A 343 -20.54 -1.54 3.64
C GLU A 343 -19.97 -0.14 3.95
N GLU A 344 -18.74 -0.05 4.45
CA GLU A 344 -18.04 1.22 4.67
C GLU A 344 -17.87 1.99 3.35
N THR A 345 -17.44 1.30 2.29
CA THR A 345 -17.27 1.89 0.95
C THR A 345 -18.61 2.39 0.39
N ASN A 346 -19.68 1.61 0.55
CA ASN A 346 -21.02 2.00 0.12
C ASN A 346 -21.50 3.23 0.89
N LYS A 347 -21.26 3.31 2.21
CA LYS A 347 -21.64 4.47 3.02
C LYS A 347 -20.93 5.75 2.58
N VAL A 348 -19.64 5.67 2.25
CA VAL A 348 -18.87 6.82 1.71
C VAL A 348 -19.42 7.25 0.35
N LEU A 349 -19.75 6.30 -0.53
CA LEU A 349 -20.36 6.58 -1.83
C LEU A 349 -21.75 7.21 -1.68
N GLU A 350 -22.57 6.73 -0.76
CA GLU A 350 -23.90 7.29 -0.47
C GLU A 350 -23.80 8.72 0.08
N GLN A 351 -22.84 9.01 0.97
CA GLN A 351 -22.61 10.35 1.50
C GLN A 351 -22.15 11.32 0.41
N SER A 352 -21.24 10.88 -0.47
CA SER A 352 -20.79 11.67 -1.62
C SER A 352 -21.95 11.98 -2.57
N ASN A 353 -22.78 10.99 -2.89
CA ASN A 353 -23.97 11.17 -3.72
C ASN A 353 -25.00 12.14 -3.10
N GLN A 354 -25.22 12.08 -1.78
CA GLN A 354 -26.09 13.02 -1.08
C GLN A 354 -25.53 14.45 -1.07
N SER A 355 -24.20 14.61 -0.98
CA SER A 355 -23.55 15.91 -1.08
C SER A 355 -23.76 16.51 -2.48
N HIS A 356 -23.48 15.73 -3.53
CA HIS A 356 -23.68 16.16 -4.91
C HIS A 356 -25.14 16.53 -5.21
N ALA A 357 -26.11 15.79 -4.67
CA ALA A 357 -27.53 16.13 -4.81
C ALA A 357 -27.87 17.50 -4.20
N LYS A 358 -27.36 17.81 -3.00
CA LYS A 358 -27.55 19.11 -2.33
C LYS A 358 -26.90 20.25 -3.11
N ASP A 359 -25.73 20.02 -3.69
CA ASP A 359 -25.03 21.01 -4.51
C ASP A 359 -25.81 21.33 -5.79
N ILE A 360 -26.40 20.31 -6.42
CA ILE A 360 -27.27 20.47 -7.59
C ILE A 360 -28.51 21.30 -7.24
N ASP A 361 -29.18 21.01 -6.12
CA ASP A 361 -30.38 21.76 -5.73
C ASP A 361 -30.05 23.20 -5.29
N SER A 362 -28.90 23.43 -4.66
CA SER A 362 -28.40 24.78 -4.37
C SER A 362 -28.16 25.58 -5.65
N LEU A 363 -27.59 24.94 -6.68
CA LEU A 363 -27.35 25.56 -7.97
C LEU A 363 -28.66 25.87 -8.71
N LYS A 364 -29.66 24.99 -8.64
CA LYS A 364 -31.00 25.24 -9.19
C LYS A 364 -31.67 26.43 -8.50
N ALA A 365 -31.63 26.49 -7.17
CA ALA A 365 -32.21 27.61 -6.41
C ALA A 365 -31.54 28.96 -6.76
N LYS A 366 -30.20 28.97 -6.92
CA LYS A 366 -29.45 30.16 -7.38
C LYS A 366 -29.83 30.55 -8.80
N LEU A 367 -30.03 29.58 -9.69
CA LEU A 367 -30.47 29.82 -11.06
C LEU A 367 -31.88 30.43 -11.09
N GLU A 368 -32.81 29.86 -10.34
CA GLU A 368 -34.19 30.37 -10.23
C GLU A 368 -34.24 31.78 -9.63
N ALA A 369 -33.48 32.06 -8.58
CA ALA A 369 -33.38 33.39 -8.00
C ALA A 369 -32.85 34.42 -9.00
N SER A 370 -31.83 34.06 -9.79
CA SER A 370 -31.28 34.93 -10.84
C SER A 370 -32.28 35.16 -11.98
N GLN A 371 -33.06 34.14 -12.36
CA GLN A 371 -34.12 34.28 -13.35
C GLN A 371 -35.26 35.19 -12.86
N GLU A 372 -35.59 35.14 -11.56
CA GLU A 372 -36.64 35.97 -10.97
C GLU A 372 -36.22 37.45 -10.84
N GLU A 373 -34.96 37.70 -10.47
CA GLU A 373 -34.38 39.05 -10.47
C GLU A 373 -34.42 39.67 -11.87
N PHE A 374 -34.11 38.88 -12.90
CA PHE A 374 -34.18 39.30 -14.29
C PHE A 374 -35.62 39.61 -14.74
N ARG A 375 -36.61 38.79 -14.34
CA ARG A 375 -38.04 39.08 -14.61
C ARG A 375 -38.49 40.39 -13.97
N ARG A 376 -38.04 40.70 -12.74
CA ARG A 376 -38.33 41.97 -12.06
C ARG A 376 -37.69 43.17 -12.75
N TRP A 377 -36.48 43.01 -13.28
CA TRP A 377 -35.81 44.05 -14.06
C TRP A 377 -36.57 44.38 -15.36
N ILE A 378 -37.07 43.37 -16.07
CA ILE A 378 -37.89 43.56 -17.28
C ILE A 378 -39.22 44.26 -16.94
N THR A 379 -39.90 43.83 -15.87
CA THR A 379 -41.22 44.37 -15.49
C THR A 379 -41.17 45.77 -14.86
N SER A 380 -40.00 46.21 -14.38
CA SER A 380 -39.79 47.57 -13.85
C SER A 380 -39.36 48.60 -14.91
N GLY A 381 -39.35 48.23 -16.21
CA GLY A 381 -39.12 49.17 -17.31
C GLY A 381 -37.66 49.64 -17.45
N GLY A 382 -36.71 48.70 -17.42
CA GLY A 382 -35.26 48.97 -17.46
C GLY A 382 -34.72 49.57 -18.76
N GLY A 383 -34.91 50.89 -18.94
CA GLY A 383 -34.21 51.72 -19.90
C GLY A 383 -34.15 53.18 -19.41
N GLY A 384 -33.18 53.50 -18.55
CA GLY A 384 -32.89 54.88 -18.10
C GLY A 384 -31.51 55.36 -18.59
N PRO A 385 -31.32 56.64 -18.93
CA PRO A 385 -30.21 57.10 -19.76
C PRO A 385 -28.88 57.24 -19.00
N ILE A 386 -27.79 56.93 -19.68
CA ILE A 386 -26.42 57.26 -19.27
C ILE A 386 -26.24 58.77 -19.37
N ALA A 387 -26.11 59.45 -18.23
CA ALA A 387 -25.74 60.85 -18.16
C ALA A 387 -24.23 60.98 -17.93
N GLY A 388 -23.53 61.59 -18.89
CA GLY A 388 -22.17 62.12 -18.72
C GLY A 388 -22.06 63.42 -19.52
N GLN A 389 -21.87 64.53 -18.81
CA GLN A 389 -21.67 65.85 -19.41
C GLN A 389 -20.31 66.00 -20.11
N SER A 390 -20.33 66.93 -21.08
CA SER A 390 -19.24 67.72 -21.67
C SER A 390 -18.25 67.04 -22.63
N GLY A 391 -18.53 67.23 -23.93
CA GLY A 391 -17.77 68.20 -24.74
C GLY A 391 -16.61 67.67 -25.58
N GLN A 392 -16.84 67.40 -26.88
CA GLN A 392 -16.24 68.16 -27.98
C GLN A 392 -16.64 67.61 -29.36
N GLN A 393 -17.02 68.57 -30.21
CA GLN A 393 -17.36 68.61 -31.63
C GLN A 393 -17.06 67.42 -32.57
N PHE A 394 -18.12 67.07 -33.31
CA PHE A 394 -18.13 66.37 -34.59
C PHE A 394 -17.60 67.24 -35.75
N GLY A 395 -17.00 66.60 -36.76
CA GLY A 395 -16.81 67.15 -38.09
C GLY A 395 -16.95 66.08 -39.19
N GLY A 396 -18.11 66.10 -39.87
CA GLY A 396 -18.38 65.64 -41.25
C GLY A 396 -18.33 64.12 -41.54
N SER A 397 -19.25 63.48 -42.26
CA SER A 397 -20.32 63.91 -43.18
C SER A 397 -21.35 62.79 -43.33
N GLY A 398 -22.57 63.17 -43.72
CA GLY A 398 -23.79 62.37 -43.62
C GLY A 398 -23.88 61.09 -44.47
N GLY A 399 -24.71 60.17 -43.95
CA GLY A 399 -25.21 58.95 -44.59
C GLY A 399 -26.08 58.20 -43.58
N ASN A 400 -27.31 57.86 -43.97
CA ASN A 400 -28.43 57.41 -43.14
C ASN A 400 -28.13 56.31 -42.08
N PRO A 401 -28.90 56.29 -40.96
CA PRO A 401 -28.87 55.22 -39.97
C PRO A 401 -29.70 54.03 -40.45
N GLU A 402 -29.05 53.00 -40.98
CA GLU A 402 -29.71 51.71 -41.21
C GLU A 402 -28.99 50.58 -40.47
N ALA A 403 -29.81 49.89 -39.66
CA ALA A 403 -29.63 48.55 -39.15
C ALA A 403 -28.51 48.31 -38.13
N ILE A 404 -28.74 48.74 -36.88
CA ILE A 404 -28.28 47.90 -35.76
C ILE A 404 -29.15 46.64 -35.76
N ASN A 405 -28.50 45.59 -36.24
CA ASN A 405 -28.92 44.20 -36.31
C ASN A 405 -29.68 43.72 -35.05
N PRO A 406 -30.89 43.12 -35.19
CA PRO A 406 -31.60 42.47 -34.07
C PRO A 406 -30.83 41.28 -33.46
N ASN A 407 -29.72 40.85 -34.09
CA ASN A 407 -28.84 39.79 -33.59
C ASN A 407 -27.69 40.28 -32.71
N MET A 408 -27.62 41.57 -32.34
CA MET A 408 -26.78 42.01 -31.21
C MET A 408 -27.57 41.99 -29.91
N GLY A 409 -28.06 40.79 -29.57
CA GLY A 409 -28.69 40.49 -28.30
C GLY A 409 -27.65 39.98 -27.32
N TRP A 410 -27.37 40.80 -26.32
CA TRP A 410 -26.78 40.44 -25.04
C TRP A 410 -27.13 39.00 -24.62
N VAL A 411 -26.13 38.10 -24.64
CA VAL A 411 -26.12 36.90 -23.79
C VAL A 411 -25.05 37.12 -22.74
N GLY A 412 -25.38 38.00 -21.81
CA GLY A 412 -24.81 37.99 -20.48
C GLY A 412 -25.61 37.01 -19.62
N MET A 413 -24.92 36.31 -18.72
CA MET A 413 -25.36 35.95 -17.36
C MET A 413 -24.39 34.91 -16.79
N ILE A 414 -23.25 35.39 -16.28
CA ILE A 414 -22.53 35.08 -15.04
C ILE A 414 -21.27 35.97 -15.12
N ARG A 415 -20.87 36.62 -14.03
CA ARG A 415 -19.65 37.44 -13.99
C ARG A 415 -18.46 36.59 -14.48
N LYS A 416 -17.70 37.03 -15.48
CA LYS A 416 -16.66 36.19 -16.13
C LYS A 416 -15.65 35.65 -15.11
N ASP A 417 -15.29 36.45 -14.11
CA ASP A 417 -14.48 36.06 -12.95
C ASP A 417 -15.12 34.96 -12.08
N VAL A 418 -16.44 34.93 -11.97
CA VAL A 418 -17.20 33.87 -11.26
C VAL A 418 -17.27 32.59 -12.11
N VAL A 419 -17.41 32.71 -13.43
CA VAL A 419 -17.32 31.58 -14.37
C VAL A 419 -15.90 31.01 -14.36
N ASP A 420 -14.87 31.85 -14.44
CA ASP A 420 -13.47 31.44 -14.52
C ASP A 420 -13.00 30.81 -13.19
N ALA A 421 -13.45 31.29 -12.03
CA ALA A 421 -13.18 30.67 -10.73
C ALA A 421 -13.92 29.34 -10.53
N ALA A 422 -15.18 29.24 -10.99
CA ALA A 422 -15.96 28.00 -10.92
C ALA A 422 -15.48 26.93 -11.90
N ILE A 423 -15.05 27.32 -13.10
CA ILE A 423 -14.47 26.43 -14.11
C ILE A 423 -13.09 25.98 -13.67
N LYS A 424 -12.18 26.85 -13.21
CA LYS A 424 -10.82 26.42 -12.83
C LYS A 424 -10.81 25.49 -11.61
N GLY A 425 -11.63 25.77 -10.59
CA GLY A 425 -11.76 24.90 -9.42
C GLY A 425 -12.40 23.55 -9.73
N LYS A 426 -13.51 23.53 -10.50
CA LYS A 426 -14.22 22.29 -10.84
C LYS A 426 -13.62 21.52 -12.01
N HIS A 427 -12.82 22.14 -12.88
CA HIS A 427 -12.16 21.46 -14.00
C HIS A 427 -10.96 20.63 -13.52
N ASP A 428 -10.23 21.11 -12.51
CA ASP A 428 -9.14 20.34 -11.90
C ASP A 428 -9.68 19.23 -10.99
N GLU A 429 -10.80 19.48 -10.29
CA GLU A 429 -11.53 18.47 -9.52
C GLU A 429 -12.21 17.43 -10.42
N PHE A 430 -12.87 17.85 -11.52
CA PHE A 430 -13.41 16.96 -12.55
C PHE A 430 -12.33 16.16 -13.28
N LYS A 431 -11.17 16.76 -13.60
CA LYS A 431 -10.03 16.00 -14.14
C LYS A 431 -9.55 14.94 -13.15
N LYS A 432 -9.46 15.30 -11.86
CA LYS A 432 -9.05 14.38 -10.80
C LYS A 432 -10.08 13.26 -10.62
N ASP A 433 -11.36 13.59 -10.59
CA ASP A 433 -12.46 12.63 -10.46
C ASP A 433 -12.61 11.75 -11.70
N CYS A 434 -12.41 12.28 -12.92
CA CYS A 434 -12.37 11.47 -14.14
C CYS A 434 -11.16 10.54 -14.18
N VAL A 435 -10.00 10.97 -13.68
CA VAL A 435 -8.80 10.12 -13.55
C VAL A 435 -9.03 9.05 -12.50
N GLU A 436 -9.63 9.39 -11.36
CA GLU A 436 -9.91 8.48 -10.26
C GLU A 436 -11.04 7.50 -10.60
N LEU A 437 -12.06 7.95 -11.34
CA LEU A 437 -13.13 7.13 -11.89
C LEU A 437 -12.60 6.22 -13.01
N LYS A 438 -11.73 6.72 -13.91
CA LYS A 438 -11.04 5.87 -14.90
C LYS A 438 -10.19 4.81 -14.22
N LYS A 439 -9.41 5.16 -13.19
CA LYS A 439 -8.64 4.19 -12.39
C LYS A 439 -9.58 3.19 -11.71
N THR A 440 -10.63 3.65 -11.05
CA THR A 440 -11.58 2.78 -10.33
C THR A 440 -12.33 1.85 -11.28
N ILE A 441 -12.77 2.33 -12.44
CA ILE A 441 -13.41 1.52 -13.48
C ILE A 441 -12.40 0.54 -14.08
N PHE A 442 -11.18 0.95 -14.45
CA PHE A 442 -10.18 0.02 -14.98
C PHE A 442 -9.75 -1.03 -13.94
N THR A 443 -9.54 -0.64 -12.69
CA THR A 443 -9.17 -1.54 -11.60
C THR A 443 -10.30 -2.52 -11.26
N ARG A 444 -11.57 -2.08 -11.25
CA ARG A 444 -12.73 -2.97 -11.01
C ARG A 444 -13.08 -3.83 -12.22
N TRP A 445 -13.00 -3.30 -13.44
CA TRP A 445 -13.36 -3.98 -14.69
C TRP A 445 -12.31 -5.01 -15.11
N ALA A 446 -11.01 -4.69 -14.94
CA ALA A 446 -9.92 -5.67 -15.12
C ALA A 446 -10.00 -6.82 -14.11
N ALA A 447 -10.52 -6.56 -12.90
CA ALA A 447 -10.69 -7.57 -11.87
C ALA A 447 -11.89 -8.51 -12.09
N THR A 448 -12.83 -8.18 -12.99
CA THR A 448 -14.11 -8.92 -13.10
C THR A 448 -14.49 -9.46 -14.48
N VAL A 449 -13.98 -8.95 -15.62
CA VAL A 449 -14.66 -9.17 -16.92
C VAL A 449 -13.86 -9.94 -17.99
N VAL A 450 -12.66 -10.46 -17.72
CA VAL A 450 -11.82 -11.05 -18.79
C VAL A 450 -12.33 -12.39 -19.38
N ASN A 451 -13.39 -13.02 -18.84
CA ASN A 451 -13.81 -14.36 -19.28
C ASN A 451 -15.27 -14.50 -19.78
N ASP A 452 -16.00 -13.43 -20.07
CA ASP A 452 -17.39 -13.55 -20.57
C ASP A 452 -17.51 -13.35 -22.10
N PRO A 453 -17.82 -14.41 -22.87
CA PRO A 453 -18.00 -14.33 -24.33
C PRO A 453 -19.17 -13.45 -24.80
N SER A 454 -20.15 -13.15 -23.94
CA SER A 454 -21.28 -12.29 -24.28
C SER A 454 -20.89 -10.81 -24.37
N VAL A 455 -19.84 -10.40 -23.66
CA VAL A 455 -19.28 -9.04 -23.69
C VAL A 455 -18.50 -8.78 -24.98
N ALA A 456 -17.73 -9.76 -25.46
CA ALA A 456 -17.07 -9.67 -26.76
C ALA A 456 -18.08 -9.48 -27.92
N LYS A 457 -19.23 -10.17 -27.83
CA LYS A 457 -20.32 -10.09 -28.80
C LYS A 457 -21.12 -8.78 -28.73
N PHE A 458 -21.18 -8.15 -27.55
CA PHE A 458 -21.74 -6.81 -27.37
C PHE A 458 -20.86 -5.74 -28.04
N PHE A 459 -19.54 -5.78 -27.83
CA PHE A 459 -18.61 -4.86 -28.49
C PHE A 459 -18.54 -5.09 -30.00
N GLU A 460 -18.60 -6.33 -30.47
CA GLU A 460 -18.69 -6.65 -31.90
C GLU A 460 -19.94 -6.02 -32.55
N LYS A 461 -21.10 -6.05 -31.87
CA LYS A 461 -22.33 -5.38 -32.33
C LYS A 461 -22.28 -3.85 -32.20
N TRP A 462 -21.63 -3.32 -31.18
CA TRP A 462 -21.53 -1.88 -30.94
C TRP A 462 -20.64 -1.21 -32.01
N PHE A 463 -19.51 -1.84 -32.36
CA PHE A 463 -18.61 -1.34 -33.41
C PHE A 463 -19.19 -1.44 -34.83
N HIS A 464 -20.17 -2.32 -35.08
CA HIS A 464 -20.75 -2.55 -36.41
C HIS A 464 -22.12 -1.88 -36.64
N SER A 465 -22.58 -1.00 -35.73
CA SER A 465 -23.83 -0.25 -35.91
C SER A 465 -23.65 0.91 -36.91
N PRO A 466 -24.29 0.90 -38.10
CA PRO A 466 -24.01 1.87 -39.18
C PRO A 466 -24.57 3.28 -38.96
N ARG A 467 -25.19 3.57 -37.81
CA ARG A 467 -25.97 4.81 -37.61
C ARG A 467 -25.19 6.04 -37.14
N LEU A 468 -23.89 5.94 -36.90
CA LEU A 468 -23.09 7.08 -36.41
C LEU A 468 -21.95 7.52 -37.35
N LEU A 469 -21.80 6.92 -38.52
CA LEU A 469 -20.61 7.12 -39.36
C LEU A 469 -20.80 7.88 -40.69
N TYR A 470 -21.95 8.51 -40.97
CA TYR A 470 -22.08 9.30 -42.20
C TYR A 470 -22.81 10.64 -42.07
N GLY A 471 -22.01 11.73 -42.12
CA GLY A 471 -22.26 12.88 -43.00
C GLY A 471 -22.24 14.28 -42.36
N PRO A 472 -21.58 15.30 -42.94
CA PRO A 472 -20.54 15.31 -43.97
C PRO A 472 -19.25 16.07 -43.51
N TRP A 473 -18.12 15.39 -43.56
CA TRP A 473 -16.81 16.01 -43.67
C TRP A 473 -16.20 15.57 -45.01
N THR A 474 -15.91 16.51 -45.89
CA THR A 474 -14.93 16.34 -46.96
C THR A 474 -13.74 17.26 -46.71
N PRO A 475 -12.53 16.85 -47.13
CA PRO A 475 -11.31 16.95 -46.34
C PRO A 475 -10.36 18.04 -46.85
N ASN A 476 -9.54 18.61 -45.97
CA ASN A 476 -8.34 19.36 -46.39
C ASN A 476 -7.09 18.45 -46.26
N PRO A 477 -6.24 18.28 -47.30
CA PRO A 477 -5.24 17.20 -47.40
C PRO A 477 -3.93 17.39 -46.61
N HIS A 478 -3.87 18.26 -45.58
CA HIS A 478 -2.61 18.59 -44.92
C HIS A 478 -2.38 17.99 -43.52
N ALA A 479 -3.26 17.14 -43.01
CA ALA A 479 -3.04 16.44 -41.74
C ALA A 479 -2.57 15.00 -41.98
N VAL A 480 -1.37 14.86 -42.54
CA VAL A 480 -0.57 13.63 -42.37
C VAL A 480 0.24 13.82 -41.09
N TRP A 481 0.30 12.76 -40.29
CA TRP A 481 1.14 12.43 -39.13
C TRP A 481 0.25 11.91 -37.99
N ALA A 482 0.03 10.60 -38.08
CA ALA A 482 -0.62 9.79 -37.08
C ALA A 482 0.30 9.59 -35.88
N ASP A 483 -0.22 9.84 -34.68
CA ASP A 483 0.26 9.25 -33.43
C ASP A 483 -0.95 8.58 -32.76
N SER A 484 -0.82 7.27 -32.50
CA SER A 484 -1.89 6.37 -32.07
C SER A 484 -2.02 6.28 -30.54
N THR A 485 -1.76 7.38 -29.82
CA THR A 485 -1.75 7.41 -28.35
C THR A 485 -2.81 8.32 -27.72
N ARG A 486 -3.66 8.98 -28.52
CA ARG A 486 -4.73 9.84 -28.00
C ARG A 486 -6.11 9.19 -28.02
N ASP A 487 -6.61 8.97 -26.82
CA ASP A 487 -7.96 8.52 -26.43
C ASP A 487 -9.02 9.44 -27.08
N ASP A 488 -10.15 8.90 -27.58
CA ASP A 488 -11.15 9.68 -28.33
C ASP A 488 -11.76 10.84 -27.51
N ALA A 489 -11.66 10.78 -26.18
CA ALA A 489 -11.99 11.88 -25.26
C ALA A 489 -11.00 13.06 -25.36
N GLU A 490 -9.70 12.80 -25.55
CA GLU A 490 -8.71 13.86 -25.77
C GLU A 490 -8.88 14.50 -27.15
N ARG A 491 -9.39 13.75 -28.14
CA ARG A 491 -9.76 14.32 -29.46
C ARG A 491 -10.99 15.22 -29.37
N MET A 492 -12.00 14.85 -28.58
CA MET A 492 -13.15 15.73 -28.31
C MET A 492 -12.76 17.00 -27.53
N LEU A 493 -11.84 16.88 -26.56
CA LEU A 493 -11.37 18.01 -25.76
C LEU A 493 -10.45 18.94 -26.54
N ALA A 494 -9.53 18.39 -27.35
CA ALA A 494 -8.71 19.18 -28.28
C ALA A 494 -9.57 19.91 -29.33
N TRP A 495 -10.69 19.31 -29.76
CA TRP A 495 -11.65 19.96 -30.64
C TRP A 495 -12.43 21.10 -29.95
N CYS A 496 -12.77 20.95 -28.66
CA CYS A 496 -13.34 22.04 -27.86
C CYS A 496 -12.37 23.21 -27.64
N ASP A 497 -11.08 22.92 -27.45
CA ASP A 497 -10.02 23.92 -27.32
C ASP A 497 -9.72 24.65 -28.65
N ASP A 498 -9.83 23.96 -29.79
CA ASP A 498 -9.71 24.56 -31.13
C ASP A 498 -10.93 25.44 -31.48
N CYS A 499 -12.13 25.04 -31.06
CA CYS A 499 -13.35 25.84 -31.20
C CYS A 499 -13.37 27.13 -30.36
N SER A 500 -12.49 27.24 -29.36
CA SER A 500 -12.36 28.42 -28.51
C SER A 500 -11.23 29.36 -28.91
N SER A 501 -10.31 28.91 -29.77
CA SER A 501 -9.13 29.67 -30.21
C SER A 501 -9.16 30.10 -31.68
N GLY A 502 -10.03 29.52 -32.52
CA GLY A 502 -10.24 29.95 -33.91
C GLY A 502 -11.41 30.91 -34.10
N GLY A 503 -11.17 32.11 -34.62
CA GLY A 503 -12.17 33.14 -34.97
C GLY A 503 -13.14 32.78 -36.11
N LYS A 504 -13.48 31.50 -36.30
CA LYS A 504 -14.53 31.06 -37.23
C LYS A 504 -15.73 30.62 -36.40
N GLY A 505 -16.81 31.41 -36.48
CA GLY A 505 -18.03 31.22 -35.71
C GLY A 505 -18.63 29.83 -35.87
N TYR A 506 -18.41 28.98 -34.87
CA TYR A 506 -19.23 27.80 -34.66
C TYR A 506 -20.51 28.25 -33.97
N SER A 507 -21.66 27.97 -34.62
CA SER A 507 -22.97 28.49 -34.19
C SER A 507 -23.37 27.97 -32.82
N VAL A 508 -24.19 28.74 -32.10
CA VAL A 508 -24.83 28.42 -30.81
C VAL A 508 -25.41 26.99 -30.77
N THR A 509 -25.85 26.50 -31.93
CA THR A 509 -26.30 25.13 -32.19
C THR A 509 -25.28 24.07 -31.76
N THR A 510 -23.98 24.27 -31.99
CA THR A 510 -22.93 23.29 -31.65
C THR A 510 -22.74 23.15 -30.14
N ARG A 511 -22.85 24.24 -29.37
CA ARG A 511 -22.75 24.21 -27.89
C ARG A 511 -23.98 23.57 -27.24
N TYR A 512 -25.15 23.76 -27.86
CA TYR A 512 -26.40 23.12 -27.43
C TYR A 512 -26.37 21.60 -27.63
N TRP A 513 -25.75 21.13 -28.72
CA TRP A 513 -25.56 19.70 -28.99
C TRP A 513 -24.58 19.03 -28.01
N THR A 514 -23.53 19.73 -27.58
CA THR A 514 -22.62 19.23 -26.52
C THR A 514 -23.32 19.10 -25.17
N LEU A 515 -24.17 20.07 -24.80
CA LEU A 515 -25.00 20.01 -23.59
C LEU A 515 -26.05 18.90 -23.67
N TRP A 516 -26.68 18.70 -24.83
CA TRP A 516 -27.65 17.61 -25.03
C TRP A 516 -26.99 16.22 -24.95
N ALA A 517 -25.79 16.04 -25.51
CA ALA A 517 -25.00 14.80 -25.38
C ALA A 517 -24.58 14.52 -23.93
N LEU A 518 -24.28 15.55 -23.14
CA LEU A 518 -24.01 15.45 -21.71
C LEU A 518 -25.24 15.01 -20.91
N PHE A 519 -26.44 15.50 -21.26
CA PHE A 519 -27.69 15.09 -20.61
C PHE A 519 -28.13 13.66 -20.96
N GLU A 520 -27.97 13.24 -22.22
CA GLU A 520 -28.19 11.85 -22.64
C GLU A 520 -27.19 10.88 -21.98
N TYR A 521 -25.92 11.27 -21.81
CA TYR A 521 -24.93 10.45 -21.10
C TYR A 521 -25.30 10.24 -19.63
N VAL A 522 -25.79 11.27 -18.93
CA VAL A 522 -26.32 11.15 -17.56
C VAL A 522 -27.56 10.25 -17.52
N GLY A 523 -28.43 10.32 -18.55
CA GLY A 523 -29.57 9.42 -18.70
C GLY A 523 -29.19 7.95 -18.91
N VAL A 524 -28.16 7.68 -19.72
CA VAL A 524 -27.62 6.33 -19.98
C VAL A 524 -26.93 5.76 -18.74
N VAL A 525 -26.18 6.57 -17.99
CA VAL A 525 -25.59 6.18 -16.69
C VAL A 525 -26.68 5.83 -15.68
N SER A 526 -27.80 6.56 -15.68
CA SER A 526 -28.95 6.27 -14.81
C SER A 526 -29.76 5.04 -15.24
N ALA A 527 -29.71 4.65 -16.51
CA ALA A 527 -30.36 3.44 -17.04
C ALA A 527 -29.52 2.17 -16.86
N LEU A 528 -28.19 2.29 -16.86
CA LEU A 528 -27.25 1.20 -16.57
C LEU A 528 -27.11 0.88 -15.06
N HIS A 529 -27.67 1.72 -14.18
CA HIS A 529 -27.67 1.55 -12.72
C HIS A 529 -28.93 0.85 -12.16
N ARG A 530 -29.86 0.43 -13.02
CA ARG A 530 -31.05 -0.35 -12.62
C ARG A 530 -30.86 -1.84 -12.83
#